data_AF-A0A973IT53-F1
#
_entry.id   AF-A0A973IT53-F1
#
_cell.length_a   1.000
_cell.length_b   1.000
_cell.length_c   1.000
_cell.angle_alpha   90.00
_cell.angle_beta   90.00
_cell.angle_gamma   90.00
#
_symmetry.space_group_name_H-M   'P 1'
#
loop_
_entity.id
_entity.type
_entity.pdbx_description
1 polymer ?
#
loop_
_entity_poly.entity_id
_entity_poly.type
_entity_poly.pdbx_seq_one_letter_code
_entity_poly.pdbx_strand_id
1 'polypeptide(L)' 'MNLREEKYSKFALVKEMMETPGIMKSFNPKVSEKFVKAIKEKKGLFLTGEGSSRLLPAKR' A
#
# COMPACT_ATOMS: atom_id res chain seq x y z
N MET A 1 4.04 6.52 -15.93
CA MET A 1 3.26 7.72 -16.34
C MET A 1 4.11 8.94 -16.04
N ASN A 2 4.07 9.95 -16.90
CA ASN A 2 4.90 11.14 -16.75
C ASN A 2 4.01 12.36 -16.53
N LEU A 3 4.06 12.96 -15.33
CA LEU A 3 3.22 14.12 -15.00
C LEU A 3 3.61 15.40 -15.77
N ARG A 4 4.70 15.38 -16.55
CA ARG A 4 5.03 16.46 -17.49
C ARG A 4 4.23 16.38 -18.80
N GLU A 5 3.60 15.24 -19.09
CA GLU A 5 2.77 15.06 -20.28
C GLU A 5 1.29 15.26 -19.92
N GLU A 6 0.61 16.18 -20.62
CA GLU A 6 -0.78 16.58 -20.34
C GLU A 6 -1.76 15.40 -20.31
N LYS A 7 -1.56 14.42 -21.20
CA LYS A 7 -2.39 13.20 -21.27
C LYS A 7 -2.44 12.42 -19.95
N TYR A 8 -1.43 12.60 -19.08
CA TYR A 8 -1.38 12.01 -17.74
C TYR A 8 -1.75 13.03 -16.67
N SER A 9 -1.21 14.24 -16.71
CA SER A 9 -1.39 15.24 -15.66
C SER A 9 -2.78 15.88 -15.62
N LYS A 10 -3.61 15.72 -16.65
CA LYS A 10 -4.99 16.24 -16.63
C LYS A 10 -5.94 15.47 -15.69
N PHE A 11 -5.60 14.23 -15.32
CA PHE A 11 -6.46 13.39 -14.46
C PHE A 11 -5.96 13.38 -13.02
N ALA A 12 -6.85 13.67 -12.06
CA ALA A 12 -6.53 13.62 -10.63
C ALA A 12 -6.04 12.23 -10.19
N LEU A 13 -6.72 11.16 -10.63
CA LEU A 13 -6.33 9.78 -10.34
C LEU A 13 -4.86 9.48 -10.70
N VAL A 14 -4.40 9.95 -11.86
CA VAL A 14 -3.02 9.70 -12.30
C VAL A 14 -2.02 10.47 -11.43
N LYS A 15 -2.37 11.68 -10.98
CA LYS A 15 -1.52 12.42 -10.03
C LYS A 15 -1.40 11.67 -8.71
N GLU A 16 -2.54 11.27 -8.13
CA GLU A 16 -2.60 10.52 -6.87
C GLU A 16 -1.82 9.20 -6.95
N MET A 17 -2.01 8.43 -8.02
CA MET A 17 -1.25 7.18 -8.23
C MET A 17 0.26 7.42 -8.27
N MET A 18 0.71 8.54 -8.86
CA MET A 18 2.12 8.89 -8.99
C MET A 18 2.74 9.43 -7.69
N GLU A 19 1.95 9.70 -6.64
CA GLU A 19 2.46 10.04 -5.29
C GLU A 19 2.99 8.80 -4.54
N THR A 20 2.56 7.59 -4.93
CA THR A 20 2.91 6.32 -4.27
C THR A 20 4.41 6.17 -3.99
N PRO A 21 5.35 6.44 -4.91
CA PRO A 21 6.79 6.31 -4.63
C PRO A 21 7.27 7.24 -3.51
N GLY A 22 6.71 8.45 -3.43
CA GLY A 22 7.02 9.41 -2.37
C GLY A 22 6.53 8.93 -1.01
N ILE A 23 5.29 8.43 -0.96
CA ILE A 23 4.70 7.85 0.25
C ILE A 23 5.55 6.66 0.73
N MET A 24 5.89 5.74 -0.17
CA MET A 24 6.73 4.57 0.15
C MET A 24 8.10 4.97 0.70
N LYS A 25 8.73 6.01 0.12
CA LYS A 25 10.02 6.52 0.61
C LYS A 25 9.92 7.13 2.01
N SER A 26 8.81 7.79 2.31
CA SER A 26 8.57 8.44 3.61
C SER A 26 8.08 7.48 4.71
N PHE A 27 7.65 6.27 4.32
CA PHE A 27 7.11 5.30 5.26
C PHE A 27 8.20 4.76 6.19
N ASN A 28 8.02 4.95 7.50
CA ASN A 28 8.91 4.39 8.51
C ASN A 28 8.46 2.97 8.89
N PRO A 29 9.17 1.89 8.50
CA PRO A 29 8.77 0.52 8.81
C PRO A 29 8.81 0.19 10.30
N LYS A 30 9.55 0.96 11.12
CA LYS A 30 9.69 0.72 12.57
C LYS A 30 8.37 0.84 13.33
N VAL A 31 7.36 1.52 12.78
CA VAL A 31 6.02 1.59 13.38
C VAL A 31 5.37 0.20 13.54
N SER A 32 5.84 -0.79 12.77
CA SER A 32 5.37 -2.18 12.85
C SER A 32 5.99 -2.99 14.00
N GLU A 33 7.08 -2.54 14.62
CA GLU A 33 7.87 -3.32 15.61
C GLU A 33 7.02 -3.86 16.76
N LYS A 34 6.08 -3.04 17.25
CA LYS A 34 5.18 -3.41 18.36
C LYS A 34 4.29 -4.62 18.07
N PHE A 35 4.10 -4.98 16.80
CA PHE A 35 3.26 -6.10 16.38
C PHE A 35 4.05 -7.36 16.00
N VAL A 36 5.37 -7.23 15.76
CA VAL A 36 6.19 -8.31 15.20
C VAL A 36 6.18 -9.57 16.07
N LYS A 37 6.35 -9.42 17.38
CA LYS A 37 6.38 -10.56 18.31
C LYS A 37 5.07 -11.35 18.27
N ALA A 38 3.94 -10.66 18.43
CA ALA A 38 2.61 -11.27 18.46
C ALA A 38 2.27 -11.97 17.13
N ILE A 39 2.69 -11.40 16.00
CA ILE A 39 2.48 -11.98 14.67
C ILE A 39 3.32 -13.26 14.49
N LYS A 40 4.59 -13.25 14.90
CA LYS A 40 5.49 -14.40 14.77
C LYS A 40 5.06 -15.62 15.58
N GLU A 41 4.30 -15.42 16.65
CA GLU A 41 3.74 -16.48 17.48
C GLU A 41 2.53 -17.18 16.81
N LYS A 42 2.01 -16.66 15.70
CA LYS A 42 0.88 -17.25 14.96
C LYS A 42 1.38 -18.03 13.75
N LYS A 43 0.67 -19.11 13.44
CA LYS A 43 0.96 -19.98 12.28
C LYS A 43 0.57 -19.35 10.93
N GLY A 44 -0.28 -18.32 10.95
CA GLY A 44 -0.76 -17.65 9.74
C GLY A 44 -1.45 -16.33 10.07
N LEU A 45 -1.63 -15.49 9.04
CA LEU A 45 -2.32 -14.21 9.09
C LEU A 45 -3.51 -14.25 8.14
N PHE A 46 -4.70 -14.01 8.66
CA PHE A 46 -5.89 -13.82 7.84
C PHE A 46 -6.07 -12.33 7.56
N LEU A 47 -5.90 -11.94 6.30
CA LEU A 47 -6.12 -10.57 5.82
C LEU A 47 -7.45 -10.52 5.07
N THR A 48 -8.27 -9.53 5.40
CA THR A 48 -9.55 -9.26 4.74
C THR A 48 -9.67 -7.78 4.41
N GLY A 49 -10.47 -7.45 3.40
CA GLY A 49 -10.72 -6.08 2.96
C GLY A 49 -11.88 -6.02 1.97
N GLU A 50 -12.43 -4.83 1.78
CA GLU A 50 -13.52 -4.57 0.82
C GLU A 50 -13.05 -3.68 -0.35
N GLY A 51 -13.84 -3.59 -1.41
CA GLY A 51 -13.50 -2.76 -2.57
C GLY A 51 -12.23 -3.21 -3.28
N SER A 52 -11.30 -2.29 -3.55
CA SER A 52 -9.99 -2.55 -4.15
C SER A 52 -9.06 -3.33 -3.21
N SER A 53 -9.24 -3.19 -1.89
CA SER A 53 -8.42 -3.90 -0.88
C SER A 53 -8.65 -5.41 -0.85
N ARG A 54 -9.69 -5.91 -1.55
CA ARG A 54 -9.88 -7.36 -1.84
C ARG A 54 -8.73 -7.95 -2.65
N LEU A 55 -7.91 -7.12 -3.30
CA LEU A 55 -6.69 -7.55 -3.98
C LEU A 55 -5.63 -8.08 -3.01
N LEU A 56 -5.67 -7.66 -1.74
CA LEU A 56 -4.86 -8.30 -0.71
C LEU A 56 -5.38 -9.74 -0.58
N PRO A 57 -4.55 -10.74 -0.92
CA PRO A 57 -5.05 -12.09 -0.93
C PRO A 57 -5.43 -12.48 0.50
N ALA A 58 -6.64 -13.00 0.68
CA ALA A 58 -6.98 -13.83 1.82
C ALA A 58 -6.22 -15.16 1.68
N LYS A 59 -4.88 -15.11 1.70
CA LYS A 59 -4.04 -16.29 1.62
C LYS A 59 -4.08 -16.99 2.96
N ARG A 60 -4.59 -18.22 2.93
CA ARG A 60 -4.47 -19.22 3.99
C ARG A 60 -3.01 -19.63 4.17
#